data_AF-A0A2E7EJ97-F1
#
_entry.id   AF-A0A2E7EJ97-F1
#
_cell.length_a   1.000
_cell.length_b   1.000
_cell.length_c   1.000
_cell.angle_alpha   90.00
_cell.angle_beta   90.00
_cell.angle_gamma   90.00
#
_symmetry.space_group_name_H-M   'P 1'
#
loop_
_entity.id
_entity.type
_entity.pdbx_description
1 polymer ?
#
loop_
_entity_poly.entity_id
_entity_poly.type
_entity_poly.pdbx_seq_one_letter_code
_entity_poly.pdbx_strand_id
1 'polypeptide(L)' 'MINCDPHEMRTALTNLIFNAVDAMPGGGTLTLRLAERMNEVAIEINDTGIGMNPEQIKKCF' A
#
# COMPACT_ATOMS: atom_id res chain seq x y z
N MET A 1 20.31 11.20 0.54
CA MET A 1 20.25 9.74 0.32
C MET A 1 19.29 9.19 1.36
N ILE A 2 18.25 8.49 0.93
CA ILE A 2 17.28 7.90 1.85
C ILE A 2 17.76 6.49 2.16
N ASN A 3 17.90 6.17 3.44
CA ASN A 3 18.32 4.85 3.91
C ASN A 3 17.07 4.02 4.19
N CYS A 4 16.97 2.86 3.56
CA CYS A 4 15.93 1.87 3.83
C CYS A 4 16.53 0.47 3.68
N ASP A 5 16.02 -0.50 4.45
CA ASP A 5 16.37 -1.91 4.24
C ASP A 5 15.57 -2.43 3.02
N PRO A 6 16.23 -2.89 1.94
CA PRO A 6 15.54 -3.33 0.73
C PRO A 6 14.65 -4.56 0.94
N HIS A 7 14.99 -5.45 1.89
CA HIS A 7 14.22 -6.63 2.20
C HIS A 7 12.96 -6.29 2.99
N GLU A 8 13.07 -5.42 3.99
CA GLU A 8 11.91 -4.94 4.74
C GLU A 8 10.96 -4.14 3.84
N MET A 9 11.50 -3.26 2.99
CA MET A 9 10.70 -2.51 2.01
C MET A 9 9.97 -3.43 1.04
N ARG A 10 10.65 -4.46 0.52
CA ARG A 10 10.01 -5.45 -0.35
C ARG A 10 8.87 -6.17 0.37
N THR A 11 9.08 -6.55 1.63
CA THR A 11 8.09 -7.28 2.43
C THR A 11 6.86 -6.41 2.68
N ALA A 12 7.06 -5.17 3.12
CA ALA A 12 5.99 -4.22 3.36
C ALA A 12 5.16 -3.95 2.08
N LEU A 13 5.83 -3.66 0.96
CA LEU A 13 5.15 -3.41 -0.32
C LEU A 13 4.38 -4.64 -0.80
N THR A 14 4.96 -5.84 -0.66
CA THR A 14 4.31 -7.09 -1.07
C THR A 14 3.03 -7.35 -0.26
N ASN A 15 3.07 -7.14 1.05
CA ASN A 15 1.88 -7.30 1.91
C ASN A 15 0.76 -6.32 1.52
N LEU A 16 1.10 -5.06 1.24
CA LEU A 16 0.11 -4.06 0.82
C LEU A 16 -0.48 -4.38 -0.56
N ILE A 17 0.35 -4.88 -1.49
CA ILE A 17 -0.12 -5.30 -2.82
C ILE A 17 -1.07 -6.50 -2.70
N PHE A 18 -0.77 -7.50 -1.85
CA PHE A 18 -1.67 -8.63 -1.65
C PHE A 18 -3.00 -8.21 -1.04
N ASN A 19 -2.98 -7.34 -0.03
CA ASN A 19 -4.22 -6.81 0.56
C ASN A 19 -5.09 -6.07 -0.48
N ALA A 20 -4.45 -5.30 -1.38
CA ALA A 20 -5.16 -4.62 -2.47
C ALA A 20 -5.77 -5.61 -3.48
N VAL A 21 -5.04 -6.67 -3.85
CA VAL A 21 -5.55 -7.71 -4.75
C VAL A 21 -6.74 -8.43 -4.13
N ASP A 22 -6.65 -8.80 -2.84
CA ASP A 22 -7.74 -9.46 -2.11
C ASP A 22 -8.99 -8.57 -2.01
N ALA A 23 -8.81 -7.25 -1.92
CA ALA A 23 -9.89 -6.26 -1.93
C ALA A 23 -10.56 -6.10 -3.32
N MET A 24 -9.98 -6.66 -4.39
CA MET A 24 -10.44 -6.55 -5.78
C MET A 24 -10.76 -7.93 -6.42
N PRO A 25 -11.69 -8.73 -5.86
CA PRO A 25 -11.98 -10.08 -6.36
C PRO A 25 -12.53 -10.13 -7.79
N GLY A 26 -13.14 -9.04 -8.28
CA GLY A 26 -13.59 -8.89 -9.67
C GLY A 26 -12.55 -8.29 -10.61
N GLY A 27 -11.31 -8.10 -10.14
CA GLY A 27 -10.32 -7.25 -10.77
C GLY A 27 -10.52 -5.77 -10.45
N GLY A 28 -9.58 -4.94 -10.88
CA GLY A 28 -9.55 -3.51 -10.61
C GLY A 28 -8.22 -2.89 -10.99
N THR A 29 -7.98 -1.66 -10.53
CA THR A 29 -6.72 -0.95 -10.77
C THR A 29 -5.99 -0.74 -9.46
N LEU A 30 -4.74 -1.20 -9.40
CA LEU A 30 -3.80 -0.86 -8.33
C LEU A 30 -2.82 0.19 -8.85
N THR A 31 -2.80 1.36 -8.22
CA THR A 31 -1.92 2.47 -8.57
C THR A 31 -0.86 2.66 -7.49
N LEU A 32 0.41 2.70 -7.90
CA LEU A 32 1.52 3.07 -7.04
C LEU A 32 2.08 4.42 -7.49
N ARG A 33 2.25 5.35 -6.56
CA ARG A 33 2.91 6.64 -6.81
C ARG A 33 4.06 6.84 -5.85
N LEU A 34 5.14 7.41 -6.37
CA LEU A 34 6.27 7.86 -5.59
C LEU A 34 6.29 9.39 -5.61
N ALA A 35 6.39 10.01 -4.45
CA ALA A 35 6.55 11.45 -4.34
C ALA A 35 7.73 11.76 -3.41
N GLU A 36 8.66 12.56 -3.91
CA GLU A 36 9.68 13.15 -3.04
C GLU A 36 9.03 14.24 -2.18
N ARG A 37 9.30 14.17 -0.87
CA ARG A 37 9.02 15.23 0.08
C ARG A 37 10.35 15.67 0.68
N MET A 38 10.46 16.91 1.14
CA MET A 38 11.72 17.56 1.53
C MET A 38 12.89 16.63 1.93
N ASN A 39 12.70 15.79 2.95
CA ASN A 39 13.71 14.84 3.43
C ASN A 39 13.25 13.36 3.42
N GLU A 40 12.17 13.06 2.69
CA GLU A 40 11.51 11.76 2.73
C GLU A 40 11.00 11.36 1.35
N VAL A 41 10.66 10.08 1.19
CA VAL A 41 9.94 9.60 0.02
C VAL A 41 8.63 9.02 0.48
N ALA A 42 7.54 9.51 -0.09
CA ALA A 42 6.20 8.99 0.13
C ALA A 42 5.87 7.99 -0.98
N ILE A 43 5.45 6.80 -0.58
CA ILE A 43 4.85 5.80 -1.46
C ILE A 43 3.34 5.81 -1.20
N GLU A 44 2.56 6.11 -2.23
CA GLU A 44 1.11 6.02 -2.18
C GLU A 44 0.67 4.76 -2.92
N ILE A 45 -0.19 3.97 -2.29
CA ILE A 45 -0.79 2.76 -2.86
C ILE A 45 -2.30 2.95 -2.81
N ASN A 46 -2.96 2.86 -3.96
CA ASN A 46 -4.39 3.05 -4.10
C ASN A 46 -4.99 1.92 -4.95
N ASP A 47 -5.97 1.22 -4.40
CA ASP A 47 -6.77 0.22 -5.11
C ASP A 47 -8.21 0.71 -5.34
N THR A 48 -8.86 0.12 -6.34
CA THR A 48 -10.29 0.36 -6.63
C THR A 48 -11.18 -0.75 -6.07
N GLY A 49 -10.75 -1.41 -5.00
CA GLY A 49 -11.45 -2.52 -4.38
C GLY A 49 -12.64 -2.10 -3.55
N ILE A 50 -13.18 -3.07 -2.83
CA ILE A 50 -14.37 -2.89 -1.98
C ILE A 50 -14.13 -1.98 -0.77
N GLY A 51 -12.87 -1.59 -0.53
CA GLY A 51 -12.47 -0.80 0.62
C GLY A 51 -12.61 -1.55 1.95
N MET A 52 -12.60 -0.79 3.04
CA MET A 52 -12.75 -1.32 4.40
C MET A 52 -13.93 -0.66 5.10
N ASN A 53 -14.72 -1.45 5.83
CA ASN A 53 -15.73 -0.91 6.72
C ASN A 53 -15.09 -0.30 8.01
N PRO A 54 -15.82 0.51 8.78
CA PRO A 54 -15.27 1.18 9.96
C PRO A 54 -14.65 0.24 11.01
N GLU A 55 -15.19 -0.96 11.16
CA GLU A 55 -14.74 -1.99 12.08
C GLU A 55 -13.42 -2.62 11.63
N GLN A 56 -13.25 -2.83 10.32
CA GLN A 56 -11.99 -3.26 9.72
C GLN A 56 -10.91 -2.19 9.87
N ILE A 57 -11.25 -0.91 9.63
CA ILE A 57 -10.32 0.21 9.80
C ILE A 57 -9.78 0.27 11.23
N LYS A 58 -10.64 0.06 12.24
CA LYS A 58 -10.22 0.04 13.66
C LYS A 58 -9.23 -1.08 14.00
N LYS A 59 -9.18 -2.14 13.19
CA LYS A 59 -8.31 -3.31 13.37
C LYS A 59 -7.12 -3.31 12.41
N CYS A 60 -6.99 -2.28 11.57
CA CYS A 60 -6.00 -2.23 10.51
C CYS A 60 -4.65 -1.73 11.05
N PHE A 61 -3.94 -2.56 11.82
CA PHE A 61 -2.53 -2.37 12.21
C PHE A 61 -1.89 -3.72 12.55
#